data_AF-A0A6P2EPU3-F1
#
_entry.id   AF-A0A6P2EPU3-F1
#
_cell.length_a   1.000
_cell.length_b   1.000
_cell.length_c   1.000
_cell.angle_alpha   90.00
_cell.angle_beta   90.00
_cell.angle_gamma   90.00
#
_symmetry.space_group_name_H-M   'P 1'
#
loop_
_entity.id
_entity.type
_entity.pdbx_description
1 polymer ?
#
loop_
_entity_poly.entity_id
_entity_poly.type
_entity_poly.pdbx_seq_one_letter_code
_entity_poly.pdbx_strand_id
1 'polypeptide(L)'
;MSVATLTTRTILDVPESRFPLDLDVEIPRIRNLFHSATSSQWNPSSDIEWDALDITPFTPEQLYAARMYWSRRAWGEYGAISESPALQIRFCKENCPPDMRLFFTIRTQEESRHAEVCFRMAELLGGYIEQPDLSEFQGAVATHGVRKMALDPDVPLEGVIAALVCAAEEIAFDVFRHLIEITPNKVAQQVLKSIMRDEVRHCAFGWAFMSSRVPHLSKAQLRAVEDAVITMIEKVELNGYHSAWLSPDSAATRTEVEVDRLTWEAGLGATVEELEKPVFIASVARIRRQMAESWGLKLPMFRHPKIEGEF
;
A
#
# COMPACT_ATOMS: atom_id res chain seq x y z
N MET A 1 -14.89 -6.30 -41.93
CA MET A 1 -14.27 -7.04 -40.81
C MET A 1 -14.74 -6.37 -39.53
N SER A 2 -15.56 -7.04 -38.72
CA SER A 2 -16.04 -6.50 -37.45
C SER A 2 -14.88 -6.56 -36.45
N VAL A 3 -14.44 -5.41 -35.95
CA VAL A 3 -13.53 -5.33 -34.81
C VAL A 3 -14.34 -5.85 -33.62
N ALA A 4 -14.08 -7.07 -33.20
CA ALA A 4 -14.62 -7.58 -31.95
C ALA A 4 -14.08 -6.69 -30.84
N THR A 5 -14.90 -5.76 -30.35
CA THR A 5 -14.67 -5.09 -29.08
C THR A 5 -14.71 -6.18 -28.01
N LEU A 6 -13.53 -6.57 -27.51
CA LEU A 6 -13.42 -7.39 -26.31
C LEU A 6 -14.04 -6.59 -25.16
N THR A 7 -15.33 -6.80 -24.89
CA THR A 7 -15.99 -6.22 -23.72
C THR A 7 -15.41 -6.91 -22.49
N THR A 8 -14.59 -6.18 -21.74
CA THR A 8 -14.04 -6.68 -20.47
C THR A 8 -15.20 -6.79 -19.49
N ARG A 9 -15.53 -8.02 -19.08
CA ARG A 9 -16.58 -8.29 -18.09
C ARG A 9 -16.12 -7.83 -16.71
N THR A 10 -16.97 -7.11 -16.01
CA THR A 10 -16.72 -6.64 -14.64
C THR A 10 -17.87 -7.05 -13.73
N ILE A 11 -17.67 -6.94 -12.42
CA ILE A 11 -18.77 -7.13 -11.45
C ILE A 11 -19.96 -6.18 -11.63
N LEU A 12 -19.74 -5.04 -12.32
CA LEU A 12 -20.77 -4.03 -12.60
C LEU A 12 -21.78 -4.51 -13.65
N ASP A 13 -21.41 -5.51 -14.45
CA ASP A 13 -22.27 -6.05 -15.51
C ASP A 13 -23.34 -7.02 -14.98
N VAL A 14 -23.26 -7.39 -13.70
CA VAL A 14 -24.17 -8.35 -13.06
C VAL A 14 -25.21 -7.58 -12.23
N PRO A 15 -26.50 -7.96 -12.24
CA PRO A 15 -27.52 -7.35 -11.37
C PRO A 15 -27.16 -7.45 -9.89
N GLU A 16 -27.38 -6.37 -9.13
CA GLU A 16 -27.12 -6.30 -7.70
C GLU A 16 -28.34 -6.71 -6.87
N SER A 17 -28.16 -7.54 -5.84
CA SER A 17 -29.21 -7.85 -4.88
C SER A 17 -29.10 -6.91 -3.67
N ARG A 18 -29.89 -5.83 -3.68
CA ARG A 18 -29.81 -4.74 -2.69
C ARG A 18 -30.71 -4.90 -1.47
N PHE A 19 -31.58 -5.92 -1.46
CA PHE A 19 -32.61 -6.07 -0.43
C PHE A 19 -32.54 -7.45 0.23
N PRO A 20 -32.76 -7.55 1.56
CA PRO A 20 -32.87 -6.44 2.51
C PRO A 20 -31.50 -5.79 2.81
N LEU A 21 -31.51 -4.53 3.28
CA LEU A 21 -30.30 -3.87 3.79
C LEU A 21 -30.08 -4.29 5.24
N ASP A 22 -29.01 -5.04 5.50
CA ASP A 22 -28.53 -5.38 6.84
C ASP A 22 -27.41 -4.42 7.25
N LEU A 23 -27.56 -3.81 8.44
CA LEU A 23 -26.62 -2.84 9.02
C LEU A 23 -26.09 -3.29 10.39
N ASP A 24 -26.47 -4.48 10.84
CA ASP A 24 -26.03 -5.02 12.11
C ASP A 24 -24.51 -5.22 12.12
N VAL A 25 -23.93 -5.23 13.32
CA VAL A 25 -22.49 -5.46 13.48
C VAL A 25 -22.23 -6.95 13.37
N GLU A 26 -21.46 -7.39 12.36
CA GLU A 26 -21.10 -8.79 12.20
C GLU A 26 -19.63 -9.07 12.56
N ILE A 27 -18.74 -8.11 12.28
CA ILE A 27 -17.32 -8.18 12.62
C ILE A 27 -16.97 -7.00 13.54
N PRO A 28 -17.22 -7.11 14.86
CA PRO A 28 -17.01 -6.02 15.81
C PRO A 28 -15.62 -5.40 15.77
N ARG A 29 -14.59 -6.22 15.47
CA ARG A 29 -13.22 -5.72 15.30
C ARG A 29 -13.11 -4.70 14.17
N ILE A 30 -13.71 -4.95 13.01
CA ILE A 30 -13.71 -4.01 11.88
C ILE A 30 -14.56 -2.78 12.19
N ARG A 31 -15.72 -2.96 12.84
CA ARG A 31 -16.55 -1.82 13.29
C ARG A 31 -15.77 -0.88 14.21
N ASN A 32 -15.01 -1.43 15.14
CA ASN A 32 -14.17 -0.64 16.06
C ASN A 32 -13.05 0.09 15.32
N LEU A 33 -12.44 -0.52 14.30
CA LEU A 33 -11.46 0.15 13.44
C LEU A 33 -12.09 1.36 12.73
N PHE A 34 -13.32 1.22 12.21
CA PHE A 34 -14.06 2.34 11.60
C PHE A 34 -14.30 3.49 12.59
N HIS A 35 -14.74 3.19 13.81
CA HIS A 35 -14.93 4.22 14.85
C HIS A 35 -13.61 4.88 15.27
N SER A 36 -12.54 4.09 15.39
CA SER A 36 -11.20 4.59 15.69
C SER A 36 -10.68 5.52 14.58
N ALA A 37 -10.84 5.13 13.32
CA ALA A 37 -10.44 5.95 12.17
C ALA A 37 -11.24 7.25 12.10
N THR A 38 -12.57 7.17 12.28
CA THR A 38 -13.46 8.35 12.28
C THR A 38 -13.09 9.37 13.35
N SER A 39 -12.71 8.90 14.54
CA SER A 39 -12.34 9.76 15.68
C SER A 39 -10.89 10.28 15.63
N SER A 40 -10.01 9.62 14.86
CA SER A 40 -8.57 9.93 14.78
C SER A 40 -8.19 10.61 13.46
N GLN A 41 -9.16 11.23 12.78
CA GLN A 41 -8.90 11.97 11.55
C GLN A 41 -7.93 13.13 11.78
N TRP A 42 -7.22 13.47 10.71
CA TRP A 42 -6.28 14.58 10.67
C TRP A 42 -6.36 15.30 9.34
N ASN A 43 -5.80 16.50 9.30
CA ASN A 43 -5.77 17.36 8.14
C ASN A 43 -4.30 17.59 7.70
N PRO A 44 -3.90 17.11 6.52
CA PRO A 44 -2.57 17.33 5.96
C PRO A 44 -2.12 18.79 5.92
N SER A 45 -3.07 19.73 5.81
CA SER A 45 -2.77 21.16 5.72
C SER A 45 -2.50 21.84 7.05
N SER A 46 -3.10 21.37 8.15
CA SER A 46 -3.11 22.08 9.44
C SER A 46 -2.51 21.31 10.60
N ASP A 47 -2.44 19.98 10.53
CA ASP A 47 -2.01 19.14 11.66
C ASP A 47 -0.52 18.76 11.57
N ILE A 48 0.16 19.23 10.52
CA ILE A 48 1.60 19.14 10.35
C ILE A 48 2.18 20.55 10.51
N GLU A 49 3.24 20.67 11.32
CA GLU A 49 3.93 21.94 11.58
C GLU A 49 4.82 22.37 10.38
N TRP A 50 4.21 22.69 9.24
CA TRP A 50 4.91 22.99 7.99
C TRP A 50 5.89 24.18 8.10
N ASP A 51 5.55 25.19 8.90
CA ASP A 51 6.41 26.37 9.11
C ASP A 51 7.75 26.03 9.80
N ALA A 52 7.86 24.85 10.41
CA ALA A 52 9.10 24.34 10.98
C ALA A 52 10.04 23.68 9.95
N LEU A 53 9.64 23.56 8.68
CA LEU A 53 10.47 23.01 7.63
C LEU A 53 11.46 24.07 7.12
N ASP A 54 12.68 24.04 7.64
CA ASP A 54 13.79 24.85 7.13
C ASP A 54 14.52 24.12 5.99
N ILE A 55 14.40 24.67 4.77
CA ILE A 55 15.05 24.12 3.58
C ILE A 55 16.43 24.74 3.28
N THR A 56 16.80 25.82 3.98
CA THR A 56 18.04 26.56 3.73
C THR A 56 19.34 25.75 3.89
N PRO A 57 19.41 24.68 4.72
CA PRO A 57 20.64 23.89 4.86
C PRO A 57 20.91 22.92 3.70
N PHE A 58 19.94 22.67 2.81
CA PHE A 58 20.05 21.61 1.81
C PHE A 58 20.63 22.12 0.48
N THR A 59 21.41 21.28 -0.20
CA THR A 59 21.91 21.60 -1.54
C THR A 59 20.79 21.48 -2.60
N PRO A 60 20.94 22.10 -3.79
CA PRO A 60 19.98 21.92 -4.89
C PRO A 60 19.75 20.45 -5.26
N GLU A 61 20.79 19.62 -5.20
CA GLU A 61 20.72 18.18 -5.50
C GLU A 61 19.91 17.43 -4.45
N GLN A 62 20.10 17.75 -3.16
CA GLN A 62 19.31 17.17 -2.07
C GLN A 62 17.85 17.59 -2.14
N LEU A 63 17.56 18.86 -2.46
CA LEU A 63 16.19 19.34 -2.63
C LEU A 63 15.51 18.66 -3.82
N TYR A 64 16.20 18.53 -4.95
CA TYR A 64 15.68 17.80 -6.11
C TYR A 64 15.39 16.33 -5.78
N ALA A 65 16.33 15.65 -5.11
CA ALA A 65 16.13 14.28 -4.67
C ALA A 65 14.93 14.18 -3.72
N ALA A 66 14.84 15.04 -2.71
CA ALA A 66 13.77 14.99 -1.73
C ALA A 66 12.40 15.27 -2.36
N ARG A 67 12.25 16.30 -3.21
CA ARG A 67 10.97 16.52 -3.92
C ARG A 67 10.63 15.33 -4.82
N MET A 68 11.62 14.69 -5.44
CA MET A 68 11.39 13.51 -6.27
C MET A 68 10.92 12.30 -5.43
N TYR A 69 11.56 12.07 -4.29
CA TYR A 69 11.16 11.03 -3.34
C TYR A 69 9.72 11.20 -2.88
N TRP A 70 9.36 12.40 -2.41
CA TRP A 70 8.03 12.70 -1.91
C TRP A 70 6.96 12.72 -3.02
N SER A 71 7.31 13.13 -4.24
CA SER A 71 6.44 12.96 -5.39
C SER A 71 6.18 11.49 -5.72
N ARG A 72 7.21 10.62 -5.71
CA ARG A 72 7.01 9.17 -5.90
C ARG A 72 6.09 8.56 -4.85
N ARG A 73 6.22 8.97 -3.58
CA ARG A 73 5.30 8.54 -2.52
C ARG A 73 3.86 8.93 -2.84
N ALA A 74 3.61 10.18 -3.23
CA ALA A 74 2.27 10.62 -3.61
C ALA A 74 1.72 9.83 -4.82
N TRP A 75 2.55 9.53 -5.83
CA TRP A 75 2.14 8.70 -6.97
C TRP A 75 1.74 7.29 -6.55
N GLY A 76 2.44 6.70 -5.57
CA GLY A 76 2.12 5.39 -5.01
C GLY A 76 0.69 5.33 -4.48
N GLU A 77 0.24 6.40 -3.82
CA GLU A 77 -1.11 6.48 -3.24
C GLU A 77 -2.23 6.59 -4.28
N TYR A 78 -1.94 7.01 -5.52
CA TYR A 78 -2.96 7.14 -6.56
C TYR A 78 -3.67 5.81 -6.84
N GLY A 79 -2.96 4.69 -6.64
CA GLY A 79 -3.54 3.35 -6.70
C GLY A 79 -4.56 3.12 -5.61
N ALA A 80 -4.13 3.30 -4.36
CA ALA A 80 -4.92 3.09 -3.16
C ALA A 80 -6.19 3.98 -3.14
N ILE A 81 -6.08 5.23 -3.63
CA ILE A 81 -7.21 6.16 -3.81
C ILE A 81 -8.29 5.57 -4.73
N SER A 82 -7.88 4.89 -5.81
CA SER A 82 -8.82 4.31 -6.79
C SER A 82 -9.27 2.90 -6.41
N GLU A 83 -8.45 2.18 -5.67
CA GLU A 83 -8.66 0.81 -5.23
C GLU A 83 -9.65 0.73 -4.07
N SER A 84 -9.48 1.57 -3.04
CA SER A 84 -10.40 1.63 -1.90
C SER A 84 -11.88 1.72 -2.32
N PRO A 85 -12.30 2.65 -3.19
CA PRO A 85 -13.69 2.69 -3.64
C PRO A 85 -14.08 1.49 -4.52
N ALA A 86 -13.14 0.89 -5.27
CA ALA A 86 -13.41 -0.32 -6.06
C ALA A 86 -13.69 -1.53 -5.15
N LEU A 87 -12.91 -1.70 -4.08
CA LEU A 87 -13.15 -2.72 -3.05
C LEU A 87 -14.44 -2.45 -2.30
N GLN A 88 -14.76 -1.19 -2.02
CA GLN A 88 -16.04 -0.83 -1.41
C GLN A 88 -17.23 -1.29 -2.27
N ILE A 89 -17.19 -1.05 -3.58
CA ILE A 89 -18.18 -1.55 -4.53
C ILE A 89 -18.21 -3.08 -4.49
N ARG A 90 -17.06 -3.74 -4.45
CA ARG A 90 -16.97 -5.20 -4.39
C ARG A 90 -17.63 -5.76 -3.12
N PHE A 91 -17.41 -5.15 -1.96
CA PHE A 91 -18.05 -5.54 -0.70
C PHE A 91 -19.58 -5.42 -0.78
N CYS A 92 -20.10 -4.34 -1.37
CA CYS A 92 -21.54 -4.20 -1.60
C CYS A 92 -22.06 -5.32 -2.53
N LYS A 93 -21.34 -5.55 -3.63
CA LYS A 93 -21.74 -6.50 -4.67
C LYS A 93 -21.76 -7.95 -4.19
N GLU A 94 -20.79 -8.36 -3.38
CA GLU A 94 -20.71 -9.69 -2.78
C GLU A 94 -21.53 -9.84 -1.49
N ASN A 95 -22.30 -8.81 -1.13
CA ASN A 95 -23.06 -8.74 0.11
C ASN A 95 -22.21 -9.07 1.36
N CYS A 96 -20.96 -8.58 1.37
CA CYS A 96 -20.07 -8.69 2.52
C CYS A 96 -20.63 -7.93 3.73
N PRO A 97 -20.39 -8.36 4.97
CA PRO A 97 -20.77 -7.62 6.18
C PRO A 97 -20.61 -6.09 6.11
N PRO A 98 -21.57 -5.33 6.69
CA PRO A 98 -21.60 -3.86 6.56
C PRO A 98 -20.36 -3.19 7.16
N ASP A 99 -19.67 -3.84 8.11
CA ASP A 99 -18.46 -3.33 8.75
C ASP A 99 -17.36 -2.97 7.73
N MET A 100 -17.18 -3.80 6.69
CA MET A 100 -16.20 -3.54 5.63
C MET A 100 -16.60 -2.34 4.76
N ARG A 101 -17.89 -2.27 4.40
CA ARG A 101 -18.44 -1.20 3.57
C ARG A 101 -18.28 0.15 4.25
N LEU A 102 -18.47 0.19 5.57
CA LEU A 102 -18.24 1.37 6.41
C LEU A 102 -16.76 1.70 6.52
N PHE A 103 -15.90 0.73 6.86
CA PHE A 103 -14.46 0.99 7.00
C PHE A 103 -13.83 1.56 5.72
N PHE A 104 -14.24 1.09 4.54
CA PHE A 104 -13.69 1.59 3.29
C PHE A 104 -14.18 2.99 2.89
N THR A 105 -15.23 3.53 3.53
CA THR A 105 -15.58 4.96 3.38
C THR A 105 -14.51 5.88 3.97
N ILE A 106 -13.87 5.47 5.07
CA ILE A 106 -12.85 6.28 5.75
C ILE A 106 -11.46 5.98 5.20
N ARG A 107 -11.14 4.72 4.89
CA ARG A 107 -9.89 4.35 4.23
C ARG A 107 -9.65 5.18 2.97
N THR A 108 -10.65 5.31 2.09
CA THR A 108 -10.55 6.11 0.86
C THR A 108 -10.10 7.57 1.14
N GLN A 109 -10.54 8.14 2.27
CA GLN A 109 -10.14 9.48 2.68
C GLN A 109 -8.73 9.49 3.27
N GLU A 110 -8.34 8.45 4.00
CA GLU A 110 -6.98 8.27 4.53
C GLU A 110 -5.95 8.19 3.39
N GLU A 111 -6.18 7.36 2.37
CA GLU A 111 -5.27 7.28 1.19
C GLU A 111 -5.14 8.62 0.46
N SER A 112 -6.24 9.38 0.38
CA SER A 112 -6.22 10.73 -0.21
C SER A 112 -5.39 11.71 0.62
N ARG A 113 -5.41 11.60 1.97
CA ARG A 113 -4.58 12.41 2.86
C ARG A 113 -3.10 12.03 2.76
N HIS A 114 -2.81 10.74 2.57
CA HIS A 114 -1.44 10.26 2.38
C HIS A 114 -0.84 10.84 1.10
N ALA A 115 -1.63 10.86 0.02
CA ALA A 115 -1.24 11.52 -1.22
C ALA A 115 -1.05 13.03 -1.03
N GLU A 116 -2.02 13.72 -0.40
CA GLU A 116 -1.97 15.17 -0.18
C GLU A 116 -0.76 15.59 0.67
N VAL A 117 -0.47 14.86 1.76
CA VAL A 117 0.64 15.20 2.65
C VAL A 117 1.98 15.01 1.96
N CYS A 118 2.12 13.97 1.13
CA CYS A 118 3.33 13.72 0.34
C CYS A 118 3.49 14.76 -0.77
N PHE A 119 2.40 15.11 -1.46
CA PHE A 119 2.35 16.18 -2.45
C PHE A 119 2.81 17.51 -1.84
N ARG A 120 2.27 17.88 -0.67
CA ARG A 120 2.61 19.13 0.02
C ARG A 120 4.07 19.17 0.48
N MET A 121 4.60 18.06 0.97
CA MET A 121 6.03 17.96 1.30
C MET A 121 6.89 18.19 0.06
N ALA A 122 6.55 17.58 -1.09
CA ALA A 122 7.28 17.80 -2.34
C ALA A 122 7.19 19.26 -2.84
N GLU A 123 6.01 19.90 -2.75
CA GLU A 123 5.82 21.32 -3.07
C GLU A 123 6.78 22.21 -2.27
N LEU A 124 6.86 22.02 -0.95
CA LEU A 124 7.73 22.80 -0.07
C LEU A 124 9.23 22.53 -0.30
N LEU A 125 9.58 21.35 -0.81
CA LEU A 125 10.96 20.96 -1.12
C LEU A 125 11.44 21.44 -2.50
N GLY A 126 10.60 22.15 -3.26
CA GLY A 126 10.97 22.72 -4.56
C GLY A 126 9.99 22.42 -5.70
N GLY A 127 8.76 22.01 -5.37
CA GLY A 127 7.66 21.77 -6.30
C GLY A 127 7.34 20.28 -6.47
N TYR A 128 6.08 19.95 -6.67
CA TYR A 128 5.66 18.61 -7.03
C TYR A 128 6.13 18.26 -8.45
N ILE A 129 6.46 16.99 -8.67
CA ILE A 129 6.71 16.43 -9.99
C ILE A 129 5.46 15.63 -10.38
N GLU A 130 4.84 16.00 -11.49
CA GLU A 130 3.53 15.47 -11.91
C GLU A 130 3.57 13.99 -12.30
N GLN A 131 4.69 13.53 -12.87
CA GLN A 131 4.83 12.18 -13.40
C GLN A 131 6.31 11.77 -13.48
N PRO A 132 6.61 10.46 -13.54
CA PRO A 132 7.96 9.97 -13.77
C PRO A 132 8.51 10.37 -15.16
N ASP A 133 9.81 10.63 -15.23
CA ASP A 133 10.50 11.05 -16.48
C ASP A 133 10.55 9.95 -17.57
N LEU A 134 10.42 8.67 -17.19
CA LEU A 134 10.61 7.53 -18.09
C LEU A 134 9.32 6.73 -18.32
N SER A 135 9.06 6.39 -19.59
CA SER A 135 7.90 5.60 -20.02
C SER A 135 7.88 4.16 -19.49
N GLU A 136 9.01 3.61 -19.03
CA GLU A 136 9.04 2.30 -18.34
C GLU A 136 8.15 2.30 -17.09
N PHE A 137 7.98 3.45 -16.45
CA PHE A 137 7.03 3.60 -15.36
C PHE A 137 5.58 3.58 -15.82
N GLN A 138 5.22 3.88 -17.07
CA GLN A 138 3.81 3.73 -17.49
C GLN A 138 3.35 2.25 -17.45
N GLY A 139 4.27 1.30 -17.57
CA GLY A 139 4.00 -0.13 -17.35
C GLY A 139 4.10 -0.58 -15.90
N ALA A 140 4.95 0.11 -15.10
CA ALA A 140 5.24 -0.21 -13.70
C ALA A 140 4.51 0.68 -12.68
N VAL A 141 3.77 1.71 -13.10
CA VAL A 141 2.88 2.51 -12.25
C VAL A 141 1.85 1.51 -11.76
N ALA A 142 2.08 1.10 -10.52
CA ALA A 142 1.70 -0.15 -9.90
C ALA A 142 0.21 -0.20 -9.54
N THR A 143 -0.66 0.36 -10.39
CA THR A 143 -2.05 0.68 -10.02
C THR A 143 -3.07 0.32 -11.09
N HIS A 144 -2.65 -0.07 -12.31
CA HIS A 144 -3.60 -0.61 -13.29
C HIS A 144 -4.07 -2.04 -12.97
N GLY A 145 -3.29 -2.83 -12.23
CA GLY A 145 -3.62 -4.21 -11.86
C GLY A 145 -4.64 -4.30 -10.71
N VAL A 146 -4.43 -3.60 -9.61
CA VAL A 146 -5.16 -3.85 -8.36
C VAL A 146 -6.62 -3.40 -8.42
N ARG A 147 -6.90 -2.20 -8.94
CA ARG A 147 -8.28 -1.76 -9.21
C ARG A 147 -9.00 -2.74 -10.15
N LYS A 148 -8.30 -3.21 -11.18
CA LYS A 148 -8.84 -4.20 -12.12
C LYS A 148 -9.17 -5.49 -11.39
N MET A 149 -8.27 -5.98 -10.53
CA MET A 149 -8.48 -7.18 -9.70
C MET A 149 -9.70 -7.04 -8.76
N ALA A 150 -9.88 -5.88 -8.11
CA ALA A 150 -11.04 -5.65 -7.25
C ALA A 150 -12.39 -5.74 -8.00
N LEU A 151 -12.42 -5.30 -9.25
CA LEU A 151 -13.61 -5.30 -10.11
C LEU A 151 -13.75 -6.55 -11.00
N ASP A 152 -12.76 -7.45 -10.97
CA ASP A 152 -12.74 -8.67 -11.76
C ASP A 152 -13.51 -9.78 -11.03
N PRO A 153 -14.63 -10.29 -11.60
CA PRO A 153 -15.43 -11.32 -10.94
C PRO A 153 -14.68 -12.64 -10.73
N ASP A 154 -13.63 -12.91 -11.52
CA ASP A 154 -12.88 -14.17 -11.48
C ASP A 154 -11.72 -14.12 -10.47
N VAL A 155 -11.43 -12.95 -9.90
CA VAL A 155 -10.44 -12.79 -8.84
C VAL A 155 -11.10 -12.96 -7.46
N PRO A 156 -10.65 -13.90 -6.62
CA PRO A 156 -11.16 -14.08 -5.26
C PRO A 156 -10.85 -12.87 -4.38
N LEU A 157 -11.88 -12.32 -3.71
CA LEU A 157 -11.74 -11.18 -2.82
C LEU A 157 -10.75 -11.45 -1.67
N GLU A 158 -10.78 -12.65 -1.10
CA GLU A 158 -9.84 -13.06 -0.05
C GLU A 158 -8.39 -13.09 -0.54
N GLY A 159 -8.17 -13.44 -1.81
CA GLY A 159 -6.85 -13.38 -2.42
C GLY A 159 -6.34 -11.94 -2.53
N VAL A 160 -7.22 -11.00 -2.93
CA VAL A 160 -6.89 -9.57 -2.99
C VAL A 160 -6.52 -9.03 -1.61
N ILE A 161 -7.36 -9.25 -0.60
CA ILE A 161 -7.12 -8.72 0.74
C ILE A 161 -5.89 -9.36 1.40
N ALA A 162 -5.67 -10.67 1.23
CA ALA A 162 -4.47 -11.32 1.78
C ALA A 162 -3.18 -10.83 1.12
N ALA A 163 -3.19 -10.69 -0.21
CA ALA A 163 -2.03 -10.26 -0.97
C ALA A 163 -1.70 -8.79 -0.71
N LEU A 164 -2.68 -7.91 -0.87
CA LEU A 164 -2.47 -6.47 -0.76
C LEU A 164 -2.34 -6.02 0.69
N VAL A 165 -3.35 -6.28 1.52
CA VAL A 165 -3.42 -5.71 2.87
C VAL A 165 -2.58 -6.52 3.85
N CYS A 166 -2.65 -7.85 3.80
CA CYS A 166 -1.96 -8.69 4.79
C CYS A 166 -0.49 -9.00 4.43
N ALA A 167 -0.04 -8.65 3.21
CA ALA A 167 1.36 -8.82 2.81
C ALA A 167 1.99 -7.51 2.35
N ALA A 168 1.53 -6.89 1.26
CA ALA A 168 2.16 -5.69 0.72
C ALA A 168 2.12 -4.49 1.70
N GLU A 169 0.94 -4.14 2.22
CA GLU A 169 0.79 -3.05 3.20
C GLU A 169 1.52 -3.36 4.52
N GLU A 170 1.55 -4.62 4.98
CA GLU A 170 2.30 -5.01 6.17
C GLU A 170 3.83 -4.83 6.01
N ILE A 171 4.36 -5.06 4.80
CA ILE A 171 5.76 -4.77 4.46
C ILE A 171 5.99 -3.25 4.48
N ALA A 172 5.14 -2.48 3.78
CA ALA A 172 5.22 -1.02 3.77
C ALA A 172 5.14 -0.42 5.18
N PHE A 173 4.23 -0.93 6.02
CA PHE A 173 4.06 -0.56 7.42
C PHE A 173 5.33 -0.77 8.24
N ASP A 174 6.01 -1.90 8.09
CA ASP A 174 7.29 -2.13 8.79
C ASP A 174 8.38 -1.16 8.32
N VAL A 175 8.45 -0.87 7.03
CA VAL A 175 9.39 0.13 6.48
C VAL A 175 9.07 1.53 6.99
N PHE A 176 7.81 1.94 7.03
CA PHE A 176 7.40 3.22 7.60
C PHE A 176 7.77 3.35 9.08
N ARG A 177 7.70 2.26 9.85
CA ARG A 177 8.10 2.26 11.27
C ARG A 177 9.59 2.59 11.37
N HIS A 178 10.39 1.92 10.54
CA HIS A 178 11.82 2.17 10.45
C HIS A 178 12.13 3.61 10.01
N LEU A 179 11.42 4.14 9.01
CA LEU A 179 11.56 5.53 8.57
C LEU A 179 11.33 6.52 9.71
N ILE A 180 10.30 6.32 10.53
CA ILE A 180 10.04 7.19 11.69
C ILE A 180 11.23 7.19 12.67
N GLU A 181 11.84 6.03 12.89
CA GLU A 181 12.98 5.87 13.82
C GLU A 181 14.24 6.58 13.31
N ILE A 182 14.51 6.51 12.00
CA ILE A 182 15.76 7.04 11.43
C ILE A 182 15.64 8.47 10.90
N THR A 183 14.44 9.05 10.78
CA THR A 183 14.24 10.39 10.22
C THR A 183 14.47 11.50 11.24
N PRO A 184 15.52 12.33 11.11
CA PRO A 184 15.80 13.40 12.07
C PRO A 184 14.92 14.65 11.85
N ASN A 185 14.56 14.97 10.60
CA ASN A 185 13.74 16.14 10.29
C ASN A 185 12.34 16.00 10.91
N LYS A 186 11.96 16.97 11.73
CA LYS A 186 10.73 16.89 12.54
C LYS A 186 9.46 16.97 11.72
N VAL A 187 9.46 17.69 10.60
CA VAL A 187 8.30 17.80 9.71
C VAL A 187 8.13 16.50 8.93
N ALA A 188 9.19 15.99 8.29
CA ALA A 188 9.17 14.69 7.62
C ALA A 188 8.74 13.56 8.59
N GLN A 189 9.25 13.56 9.82
CA GLN A 189 8.86 12.59 10.84
C GLN A 189 7.38 12.72 11.24
N GLN A 190 6.81 13.94 11.31
CA GLN A 190 5.37 14.14 11.58
C GLN A 190 4.51 13.59 10.44
N VAL A 191 4.91 13.81 9.19
CA VAL A 191 4.24 13.24 8.01
C VAL A 191 4.22 11.72 8.08
N LEU A 192 5.39 11.10 8.28
CA LEU A 192 5.53 9.64 8.38
C LEU A 192 4.69 9.06 9.53
N LYS A 193 4.67 9.72 10.70
CA LYS A 193 3.86 9.30 11.86
C LYS A 193 2.36 9.39 11.59
N SER A 194 1.93 10.40 10.83
CA SER A 194 0.52 10.60 10.50
C SER A 194 0.00 9.52 9.57
N ILE A 195 0.75 9.20 8.51
CA ILE A 195 0.48 8.08 7.59
C ILE A 195 0.46 6.75 8.37
N MET A 196 1.50 6.49 9.15
CA MET A 196 1.65 5.28 9.97
C MET A 196 0.45 5.02 10.90
N ARG A 197 -0.13 6.07 11.47
CA ARG A 197 -1.28 5.95 12.36
C ARG A 197 -2.50 5.39 11.63
N ASP A 198 -2.63 5.65 10.33
CA ASP A 198 -3.73 5.14 9.51
C ASP A 198 -3.40 3.72 9.03
N GLU A 199 -2.17 3.49 8.54
CA GLU A 199 -1.70 2.19 8.03
C GLU A 199 -1.83 1.04 9.02
N VAL A 200 -1.59 1.29 10.31
CA VAL A 200 -1.78 0.25 11.35
C VAL A 200 -3.23 -0.25 11.39
N ARG A 201 -4.20 0.61 11.08
CA ARG A 201 -5.63 0.23 11.00
C ARG A 201 -5.94 -0.51 9.71
N HIS A 202 -5.31 -0.16 8.59
CA HIS A 202 -5.46 -0.85 7.31
C HIS A 202 -4.96 -2.31 7.44
N CYS A 203 -3.75 -2.49 7.96
CA CYS A 203 -3.20 -3.81 8.29
C CYS A 203 -4.14 -4.59 9.24
N ALA A 204 -4.59 -3.96 10.34
CA ALA A 204 -5.50 -4.60 11.29
C ALA A 204 -6.85 -5.01 10.66
N PHE A 205 -7.34 -4.26 9.68
CA PHE A 205 -8.52 -4.60 8.89
C PHE A 205 -8.30 -5.89 8.11
N GLY A 206 -7.20 -5.99 7.35
CA GLY A 206 -6.90 -7.16 6.51
C GLY A 206 -6.89 -8.44 7.31
N TRP A 207 -6.20 -8.44 8.46
CA TRP A 207 -6.16 -9.60 9.35
C TRP A 207 -7.52 -9.94 9.95
N ALA A 208 -8.32 -8.93 10.33
CA ALA A 208 -9.66 -9.15 10.88
C ALA A 208 -10.60 -9.74 9.82
N PHE A 209 -10.55 -9.22 8.59
CA PHE A 209 -11.30 -9.72 7.45
C PHE A 209 -10.91 -11.16 7.14
N MET A 210 -9.63 -11.45 6.93
CA MET A 210 -9.19 -12.80 6.59
C MET A 210 -9.54 -13.80 7.71
N SER A 211 -9.41 -13.41 8.98
CA SER A 211 -9.81 -14.27 10.11
C SER A 211 -11.31 -14.60 10.13
N SER A 212 -12.17 -13.70 9.65
CA SER A 212 -13.61 -13.99 9.54
C SER A 212 -13.96 -14.82 8.31
N ARG A 213 -13.12 -14.80 7.26
CA ARG A 213 -13.39 -15.50 5.98
C ARG A 213 -12.80 -16.89 5.93
N VAL A 214 -11.56 -17.07 6.39
CA VAL A 214 -10.80 -18.33 6.31
C VAL A 214 -11.56 -19.57 6.82
N PRO A 215 -12.31 -19.52 7.93
CA PRO A 215 -13.08 -20.68 8.41
C PRO A 215 -14.12 -21.22 7.41
N HIS A 216 -14.52 -20.40 6.44
CA HIS A 216 -15.53 -20.72 5.44
C HIS A 216 -14.94 -21.03 4.06
N LEU A 217 -13.62 -20.97 3.91
CA LEU A 217 -12.96 -21.26 2.63
C LEU A 217 -12.75 -22.75 2.44
N SER A 218 -13.03 -23.22 1.21
CA SER A 218 -12.59 -24.54 0.77
C SER A 218 -11.06 -24.60 0.65
N LYS A 219 -10.50 -25.81 0.62
CA LYS A 219 -9.06 -26.01 0.38
C LYS A 219 -8.58 -25.37 -0.93
N ALA A 220 -9.41 -25.40 -1.97
CA ALA A 220 -9.10 -24.80 -3.26
C ALA A 220 -9.06 -23.27 -3.17
N GLN A 221 -10.01 -22.66 -2.47
CA GLN A 221 -10.01 -21.20 -2.25
C GLN A 221 -8.84 -20.77 -1.38
N LEU A 222 -8.53 -21.51 -0.32
CA LEU A 222 -7.38 -21.22 0.53
C LEU A 222 -6.06 -21.33 -0.24
N ARG A 223 -5.97 -22.29 -1.18
CA ARG A 223 -4.82 -22.38 -2.09
C ARG A 223 -4.72 -21.17 -3.02
N ALA A 224 -5.83 -20.69 -3.56
CA ALA A 224 -5.85 -19.47 -4.38
C ALA A 224 -5.41 -18.23 -3.60
N VAL A 225 -5.76 -18.14 -2.30
CA VAL A 225 -5.25 -17.10 -1.40
C VAL A 225 -3.73 -17.22 -1.24
N GLU A 226 -3.21 -18.42 -1.00
CA GLU A 226 -1.77 -18.67 -0.91
C GLU A 226 -1.04 -18.23 -2.18
N ASP A 227 -1.52 -18.66 -3.35
CA ASP A 227 -0.91 -18.34 -4.64
C ASP A 227 -0.96 -16.82 -4.93
N ALA A 228 -2.00 -16.12 -4.50
CA ALA A 228 -2.11 -14.67 -4.61
C ALA A 228 -1.05 -13.93 -3.77
N VAL A 229 -0.84 -14.37 -2.52
CA VAL A 229 0.18 -13.79 -1.63
C VAL A 229 1.59 -14.06 -2.18
N ILE A 230 1.85 -15.28 -2.65
CA ILE A 230 3.13 -15.64 -3.29
C ILE A 230 3.39 -14.74 -4.50
N THR A 231 2.38 -14.57 -5.35
CA THR A 231 2.48 -13.73 -6.55
C THR A 231 2.77 -12.28 -6.18
N MET A 232 2.10 -11.73 -5.17
CA MET A 232 2.36 -10.37 -4.70
C MET A 232 3.81 -10.21 -4.24
N ILE A 233 4.31 -11.12 -3.41
CA ILE A 233 5.69 -11.02 -2.93
C ILE A 233 6.67 -11.18 -4.11
N GLU A 234 6.54 -12.23 -4.91
CA GLU A 234 7.52 -12.54 -5.97
C GLU A 234 7.49 -11.59 -7.17
N LYS A 235 6.30 -11.14 -7.57
CA LYS A 235 6.10 -10.42 -8.84
C LYS A 235 5.91 -8.93 -8.65
N VAL A 236 5.62 -8.49 -7.43
CA VAL A 236 5.33 -7.07 -7.14
C VAL A 236 6.37 -6.52 -6.16
N GLU A 237 6.39 -7.01 -4.91
CA GLU A 237 7.33 -6.52 -3.89
C GLU A 237 8.79 -6.70 -4.29
N LEU A 238 9.17 -7.91 -4.71
CA LEU A 238 10.53 -8.22 -5.17
C LEU A 238 10.90 -7.62 -6.54
N ASN A 239 10.00 -6.85 -7.16
CA ASN A 239 10.30 -6.05 -8.34
C ASN A 239 10.27 -4.54 -8.04
N GLY A 240 10.32 -4.18 -6.75
CA GLY A 240 10.51 -2.81 -6.28
C GLY A 240 9.25 -1.98 -6.20
N TYR A 241 8.13 -2.60 -5.81
CA TYR A 241 6.87 -1.89 -5.60
C TYR A 241 6.99 -0.80 -4.52
N HIS A 242 7.32 -1.17 -3.29
CA HIS A 242 7.57 -0.21 -2.22
C HIS A 242 9.04 0.21 -2.08
N SER A 243 9.95 -0.67 -2.51
CA SER A 243 11.38 -0.55 -2.25
C SER A 243 12.16 -0.47 -3.56
N ALA A 244 12.56 0.73 -3.99
CA ALA A 244 13.22 0.91 -5.28
C ALA A 244 14.53 0.10 -5.43
N TRP A 245 15.22 -0.18 -4.32
CA TRP A 245 16.41 -1.03 -4.33
C TRP A 245 16.10 -2.50 -4.68
N LEU A 246 14.87 -2.99 -4.60
CA LEU A 246 14.48 -4.32 -5.09
C LEU A 246 14.25 -4.35 -6.60
N SER A 247 14.10 -3.21 -7.26
CA SER A 247 13.83 -3.16 -8.70
C SER A 247 14.95 -3.80 -9.53
N PRO A 248 14.60 -4.40 -10.69
CA PRO A 248 15.59 -4.80 -11.70
C PRO A 248 16.55 -3.66 -12.04
N ASP A 249 17.83 -3.98 -12.22
CA ASP A 249 18.85 -2.96 -12.50
C ASP A 249 18.63 -2.31 -13.87
N SER A 250 18.44 -0.98 -13.87
CA SER A 250 18.29 -0.14 -15.05
C SER A 250 18.84 1.26 -14.76
N ALA A 251 18.98 2.10 -15.79
CA ALA A 251 19.37 3.49 -15.59
C ALA A 251 18.33 4.26 -14.74
N ALA A 252 17.05 3.93 -14.90
CA ALA A 252 15.96 4.52 -14.14
C ALA A 252 16.06 4.17 -12.65
N THR A 253 16.21 2.88 -12.35
CA THR A 253 16.18 2.37 -10.97
C THR A 253 17.44 2.79 -10.20
N ARG A 254 18.59 2.91 -10.87
CA ARG A 254 19.80 3.50 -10.26
C ARG A 254 19.60 4.97 -9.87
N THR A 255 18.90 5.75 -10.70
CA THR A 255 18.57 7.14 -10.37
C THR A 255 17.63 7.21 -9.16
N GLU A 256 16.64 6.32 -9.06
CA GLU A 256 15.74 6.27 -7.90
C GLU A 256 16.48 5.92 -6.60
N VAL A 257 17.36 4.93 -6.64
CA VAL A 257 18.18 4.55 -5.48
C VAL A 257 19.10 5.70 -5.06
N GLU A 258 19.64 6.46 -6.00
CA GLU A 258 20.43 7.66 -5.68
C GLU A 258 19.57 8.77 -5.09
N VAL A 259 18.37 8.98 -5.61
CA VAL A 259 17.38 9.91 -5.03
C VAL A 259 17.03 9.51 -3.60
N ASP A 260 16.79 8.23 -3.33
CA ASP A 260 16.54 7.71 -1.98
C ASP A 260 17.71 8.03 -1.05
N ARG A 261 18.95 7.78 -1.51
CA ARG A 261 20.18 8.03 -0.75
C ARG A 261 20.35 9.50 -0.40
N LEU A 262 20.26 10.41 -1.37
CA LEU A 262 20.41 11.85 -1.14
C LEU A 262 19.31 12.39 -0.21
N THR A 263 18.08 11.87 -0.33
CA THR A 263 16.96 12.25 0.56
C THR A 263 17.19 11.75 2.00
N TRP A 264 17.74 10.54 2.14
CA TRP A 264 18.08 9.96 3.44
C TRP A 264 19.25 10.71 4.10
N GLU A 265 20.30 11.04 3.35
CA GLU A 265 21.45 11.84 3.84
C GLU A 265 21.02 13.24 4.30
N ALA A 266 20.05 13.85 3.62
CA ALA A 266 19.42 15.09 4.03
C ALA A 266 18.49 14.93 5.27
N GLY A 267 18.21 13.71 5.69
CA GLY A 267 17.33 13.41 6.83
C GLY A 267 15.86 13.71 6.56
N LEU A 268 15.43 13.70 5.29
CA LEU A 268 14.12 14.15 4.82
C LEU A 268 13.11 13.02 4.60
N GLY A 269 13.23 11.91 5.34
CA GLY A 269 12.18 10.89 5.40
C GLY A 269 12.33 9.73 4.43
N ALA A 270 13.53 9.48 3.90
CA ALA A 270 13.84 8.30 3.10
C ALA A 270 14.73 7.30 3.87
N THR A 271 14.98 6.16 3.24
CA THR A 271 15.87 5.09 3.71
C THR A 271 16.75 4.63 2.54
N VAL A 272 17.70 3.74 2.82
CA VAL A 272 18.63 3.15 1.86
C VAL A 272 18.64 1.64 1.98
N GLU A 273 19.12 0.96 0.93
CA GLU A 273 19.18 -0.50 0.85
C GLU A 273 19.79 -1.15 2.11
N GLU A 274 20.87 -0.58 2.64
CA GLU A 274 21.61 -1.18 3.75
C GLU A 274 20.80 -1.19 5.07
N LEU A 275 19.87 -0.25 5.22
CA LEU A 275 19.04 -0.11 6.41
C LEU A 275 17.69 -0.80 6.24
N GLU A 276 17.11 -0.74 5.04
CA GLU A 276 15.78 -1.29 4.77
C GLU A 276 15.78 -2.81 4.55
N LYS A 277 16.83 -3.35 3.93
CA LYS A 277 16.96 -4.80 3.65
C LYS A 277 16.69 -5.71 4.86
N PRO A 278 17.29 -5.50 6.05
CA PRO A 278 16.99 -6.33 7.21
C PRO A 278 15.53 -6.18 7.69
N VAL A 279 14.92 -5.00 7.52
CA VAL A 279 13.50 -4.77 7.85
C VAL A 279 12.62 -5.59 6.92
N PHE A 280 12.82 -5.48 5.61
CA PHE A 280 12.06 -6.22 4.60
C PHE A 280 12.12 -7.74 4.83
N ILE A 281 13.32 -8.29 5.07
CA ILE A 281 13.51 -9.72 5.35
C ILE A 281 12.73 -10.14 6.61
N ALA A 282 12.81 -9.34 7.68
CA ALA A 282 12.10 -9.61 8.92
C ALA A 282 10.57 -9.53 8.73
N SER A 283 10.08 -8.60 7.92
CA SER A 283 8.66 -8.46 7.55
C SER A 283 8.14 -9.70 6.85
N VAL A 284 8.81 -10.14 5.78
CA VAL A 284 8.41 -11.34 5.02
C VAL A 284 8.42 -12.58 5.91
N ALA A 285 9.44 -12.75 6.76
CA ALA A 285 9.51 -13.86 7.71
C ALA A 285 8.38 -13.82 8.75
N ARG A 286 8.04 -12.62 9.26
CA ARG A 286 6.92 -12.40 10.19
C ARG A 286 5.58 -12.74 9.54
N ILE A 287 5.32 -12.21 8.35
CA ILE A 287 4.09 -12.43 7.58
C ILE A 287 3.91 -13.92 7.30
N ARG A 288 4.96 -14.60 6.78
CA ARG A 288 4.93 -16.04 6.54
C ARG A 288 4.58 -16.84 7.79
N ARG A 289 5.24 -16.55 8.91
CA ARG A 289 4.95 -17.22 10.19
C ARG A 289 3.51 -16.98 10.63
N GLN A 290 3.06 -15.74 10.61
CA GLN A 290 1.73 -15.35 11.07
C GLN A 290 0.62 -15.95 10.21
N MET A 291 0.76 -15.97 8.88
CA MET A 291 -0.19 -16.62 7.97
C MET A 291 -0.22 -18.15 8.14
N ALA A 292 0.93 -18.78 8.39
CA ALA A 292 1.00 -20.20 8.68
C ALA A 292 0.31 -20.55 10.01
N GLU A 293 0.58 -19.79 11.07
CA GLU A 293 0.00 -20.01 12.40
C GLU A 293 -1.50 -19.70 12.44
N SER A 294 -1.94 -18.63 11.75
CA SER A 294 -3.33 -18.17 11.80
C SER A 294 -4.25 -18.94 10.86
N TRP A 295 -3.77 -19.27 9.65
CA TRP A 295 -4.62 -19.75 8.56
C TRP A 295 -4.11 -21.04 7.89
N GLY A 296 -2.94 -21.53 8.30
CA GLY A 296 -2.34 -22.73 7.70
C GLY A 296 -1.79 -22.52 6.29
N LEU A 297 -1.59 -21.28 5.85
CA LEU A 297 -0.98 -20.97 4.56
C LEU A 297 0.52 -21.32 4.57
N LYS A 298 1.01 -21.95 3.50
CA LYS A 298 2.40 -22.41 3.40
C LYS A 298 3.14 -21.60 2.36
N LEU A 299 3.43 -20.34 2.68
CA LEU A 299 4.27 -19.51 1.82
C LEU A 299 5.68 -20.11 1.75
N PRO A 300 6.31 -20.14 0.56
CA PRO A 300 7.65 -20.65 0.39
C PRO A 300 8.68 -19.71 1.03
N MET A 301 9.94 -20.15 1.03
CA MET A 301 11.06 -19.22 1.14
C MET A 301 11.20 -18.45 -0.17
N PHE A 302 11.56 -17.18 -0.10
CA PHE A 302 11.75 -16.34 -1.27
C PHE A 302 13.25 -16.14 -1.57
N ARG A 303 13.55 -15.72 -2.80
CA ARG A 303 14.91 -15.45 -3.28
C ARG A 303 14.94 -14.16 -4.06
N HIS A 304 16.00 -13.38 -3.90
CA HIS A 304 16.23 -12.17 -4.67
C HIS A 304 17.74 -11.97 -4.90
N PRO A 305 18.22 -11.55 -6.09
CA PRO A 305 19.65 -11.42 -6.37
C PRO A 305 20.42 -10.48 -5.42
N LYS A 306 19.74 -9.51 -4.80
CA LYS A 306 20.32 -8.55 -3.85
C LYS A 306 20.24 -9.00 -2.37
N ILE A 307 19.67 -10.18 -2.11
CA ILE A 307 19.53 -10.76 -0.77
C ILE A 307 20.29 -12.09 -0.76
N GLU A 308 21.19 -12.27 0.20
CA GLU A 308 21.96 -13.51 0.31
C GLU A 308 21.07 -14.65 0.83
N GLY A 309 20.99 -15.73 0.05
CA GLY A 309 20.26 -16.93 0.43
C GLY A 309 18.74 -16.85 0.23
N GLU A 310 18.07 -17.79 0.87
CA GLU A 310 16.61 -17.85 0.97
C GLU A 310 16.15 -17.12 2.23
N PHE A 311 15.05 -16.37 2.15
CA PHE A 311 14.48 -15.62 3.28
C PHE A 311 12.97 -15.84 3.43
#